data_AF-A0A921BAA4-F1
#
_entry.id   AF-A0A921BAA4-F1
#
_cell.length_a   1.000
_cell.length_b   1.000
_cell.length_c   1.000
_cell.angle_alpha   90.00
_cell.angle_beta   90.00
_cell.angle_gamma   90.00
#
_symmetry.space_group_name_H-M   'P 1'
#
loop_
_entity.id
_entity.type
_entity.pdbx_description
1 polymer ?
#
loop_
_entity_poly.entity_id
_entity_poly.type
_entity_poly.pdbx_seq_one_letter_code
_entity_poly.pdbx_strand_id
1 'polypeptide(L)'
;MPGPPLTPLSRVWQFGEALRKACDEEAEKIAIVGTGGISHWPATPDSGKINEAWDRSFLDQLMQQDKDKLLSYIDEEVYAQAGQGGFEIRTLIAAAAAAKGKGDLQFYTAELPIFAVGCTVARFDISV
;
A
#
# COMPACT_ATOMS: atom_id res chain seq x y z
N MET A 1 -1.57 -16.33 -5.94
CA MET A 1 -1.46 -14.87 -5.80
C MET A 1 -2.81 -14.25 -6.12
N PRO A 2 -3.20 -13.13 -5.50
CA PRO A 2 -4.49 -12.50 -5.75
C PRO A 2 -4.57 -12.10 -7.23
N GLY A 3 -5.48 -12.73 -7.94
CA GLY A 3 -5.87 -12.37 -9.30
C GLY A 3 -7.23 -11.68 -9.27
N PRO A 4 -7.60 -10.99 -10.35
CA PRO A 4 -8.91 -10.36 -10.45
C PRO A 4 -10.08 -11.37 -10.31
N PRO A 5 -11.25 -10.92 -9.83
CA PRO A 5 -11.57 -9.53 -9.49
C PRO A 5 -10.96 -9.09 -8.15
N LEU A 6 -10.41 -7.87 -8.12
CA LEU A 6 -9.86 -7.25 -6.91
C LEU A 6 -10.83 -6.23 -6.32
N THR A 7 -10.76 -6.01 -5.02
CA THR A 7 -11.56 -4.97 -4.35
C THR A 7 -11.24 -3.60 -4.95
N PRO A 8 -12.26 -2.81 -5.39
CA PRO A 8 -12.03 -1.46 -5.88
C PRO A 8 -11.32 -0.59 -4.84
N LEU A 9 -10.37 0.24 -5.25
CA LEU A 9 -9.59 1.08 -4.34
C LEU A 9 -10.47 2.05 -3.54
N SER A 10 -11.58 2.51 -4.12
CA SER A 10 -12.58 3.31 -3.42
C SER A 10 -13.19 2.58 -2.22
N ARG A 11 -13.42 1.26 -2.35
CA ARG A 11 -13.94 0.43 -1.27
C ARG A 11 -12.87 0.16 -0.21
N VAL A 12 -11.61 0.03 -0.62
CA VAL A 12 -10.46 -0.10 0.28
C VAL A 12 -10.29 1.15 1.14
N TRP A 13 -10.40 2.34 0.55
CA TRP A 13 -10.36 3.60 1.29
C TRP A 13 -11.50 3.71 2.30
N GLN A 14 -12.74 3.45 1.86
CA GLN A 14 -13.91 3.44 2.74
C GLN A 14 -13.76 2.45 3.90
N PHE A 15 -13.11 1.31 3.66
CA PHE A 15 -12.82 0.34 4.69
C PHE A 15 -11.83 0.88 5.73
N GLY A 16 -10.78 1.58 5.30
CA GLY A 16 -9.88 2.28 6.22
C GLY A 16 -10.58 3.36 7.05
N GLU A 17 -11.46 4.16 6.44
CA GLU A 17 -12.28 5.15 7.16
C GLU A 17 -13.21 4.49 8.19
N ALA A 18 -13.79 3.34 7.86
CA ALA A 18 -14.64 2.57 8.77
C ALA A 18 -13.83 1.96 9.92
N LEU A 19 -12.62 1.45 9.66
CA LEU A 19 -11.70 0.97 10.69
C LEU A 19 -11.35 2.08 11.67
N ARG A 20 -11.04 3.28 11.15
CA ARG A 20 -10.76 4.44 12.00
C ARG A 20 -11.93 4.75 12.94
N LYS A 21 -13.15 4.82 12.39
CA LYS A 21 -14.34 5.07 13.20
C LYS A 21 -14.49 4.04 14.31
N ALA A 22 -14.34 2.75 14.00
CA ALA A 22 -14.44 1.70 14.99
C ALA A 22 -13.33 1.81 16.06
N CYS A 23 -12.10 2.16 15.66
CA CYS A 23 -11.01 2.33 16.62
C CYS A 23 -11.20 3.54 17.53
N ASP A 24 -11.82 4.62 17.04
CA ASP A 24 -12.12 5.82 17.83
C ASP A 24 -13.23 5.59 18.89
N GLU A 25 -14.02 4.52 18.76
CA GLU A 25 -15.07 4.14 19.72
C GLU A 25 -14.50 3.35 20.92
N GLU A 26 -13.27 2.85 20.83
CA GLU A 26 -12.60 2.06 21.86
C GLU A 26 -11.68 2.93 22.74
N ALA A 27 -11.56 2.61 24.03
CA ALA A 27 -10.70 3.35 24.96
C ALA A 27 -9.23 2.93 24.87
N GLU A 28 -8.96 1.77 24.30
CA GLU A 28 -7.65 1.16 24.14
C GLU A 28 -6.81 1.85 23.06
N LYS A 29 -5.49 1.75 23.20
CA LYS A 29 -4.56 2.19 22.16
C LYS A 29 -4.46 1.09 21.09
N ILE A 30 -5.09 1.33 19.94
CA ILE A 30 -5.10 0.38 18.82
C ILE A 30 -4.05 0.77 17.78
N ALA A 31 -3.26 -0.20 17.33
CA ALA A 31 -2.35 -0.06 16.20
C ALA A 31 -2.94 -0.75 14.96
N ILE A 32 -2.91 -0.06 13.82
CA ILE A 32 -3.28 -0.62 12.52
C ILE A 32 -1.99 -0.83 11.72
N VAL A 33 -1.79 -2.05 11.22
CA VAL A 33 -0.63 -2.41 10.42
C VAL A 33 -1.10 -2.91 9.05
N GLY A 34 -0.80 -2.13 8.00
CA GLY A 34 -0.92 -2.57 6.62
C GLY A 34 0.37 -3.28 6.20
N THR A 35 0.27 -4.47 5.60
CA THR A 35 1.42 -5.29 5.21
C THR A 35 1.36 -5.67 3.73
N GLY A 36 2.52 -6.00 3.17
CA GLY A 36 2.66 -6.38 1.78
C GLY A 36 3.31 -5.28 0.93
N GLY A 37 3.39 -5.56 -0.36
CA GLY A 37 4.01 -4.73 -1.35
C GLY A 37 5.55 -4.76 -1.32
N ILE A 38 6.21 -3.96 -2.17
CA ILE A 38 5.56 -3.19 -3.25
C ILE A 38 5.65 -3.96 -4.56
N SER A 39 6.40 -3.50 -5.55
CA SER A 39 6.45 -4.20 -6.83
C SER A 39 7.18 -5.54 -6.69
N HIS A 40 6.51 -6.61 -7.15
CA HIS A 40 7.10 -7.95 -7.25
C HIS A 40 6.25 -8.91 -8.11
N TRP A 41 6.92 -9.90 -8.70
CA TRP A 41 6.35 -10.88 -9.66
C TRP A 41 6.55 -12.33 -9.19
N PRO A 42 5.98 -12.73 -8.04
CA PRO A 42 6.29 -14.00 -7.41
C PRO A 42 5.81 -15.20 -8.24
N ALA A 43 6.61 -16.26 -8.36
CA ALA A 43 6.26 -17.46 -9.10
C ALA A 43 5.90 -17.21 -10.59
N THR A 44 6.51 -16.20 -11.20
CA THR A 44 6.47 -15.96 -12.65
C THR A 44 7.91 -15.96 -13.22
N PRO A 45 8.09 -16.00 -14.56
CA PRO A 45 9.42 -15.81 -15.17
C PRO A 45 10.11 -14.49 -14.79
N ASP A 46 9.34 -13.47 -14.40
CA ASP A 46 9.83 -12.16 -13.96
C ASP A 46 10.15 -12.12 -12.45
N SER A 47 10.14 -13.25 -11.74
CA SER A 47 10.48 -13.29 -10.30
C SER A 47 11.85 -12.65 -10.03
N GLY A 48 11.92 -11.75 -9.05
CA GLY A 48 13.13 -10.96 -8.74
C GLY A 48 13.15 -9.58 -9.39
N LYS A 49 12.27 -9.31 -10.38
CA LYS A 49 12.07 -7.95 -10.91
C LYS A 49 11.43 -7.06 -9.84
N ILE A 50 11.95 -5.84 -9.73
CA ILE A 50 11.41 -4.76 -8.89
C ILE A 50 11.37 -3.51 -9.76
N ASN A 51 10.26 -2.76 -9.71
CA ASN A 51 10.12 -1.48 -10.37
C ASN A 51 10.19 -0.35 -9.34
N GLU A 52 11.42 -0.01 -8.97
CA GLU A 52 11.69 0.98 -7.93
C GLU A 52 11.13 2.37 -8.24
N ALA A 53 11.13 2.79 -9.52
CA ALA A 53 10.57 4.08 -9.89
C ALA A 53 9.06 4.14 -9.62
N TRP A 54 8.34 3.05 -9.89
CA TRP A 54 6.92 2.92 -9.59
C TRP A 54 6.67 2.90 -8.08
N ASP A 55 7.43 2.10 -7.34
CA ASP A 55 7.35 2.04 -5.88
C ASP A 55 7.52 3.42 -5.23
N ARG A 56 8.55 4.16 -5.65
CA ARG A 56 8.83 5.51 -5.14
C ARG A 56 7.71 6.49 -5.45
N SER A 57 7.13 6.41 -6.66
CA SER A 57 5.97 7.23 -7.02
C SER A 57 4.75 6.90 -6.16
N PHE A 58 4.45 5.61 -5.97
CA PHE A 58 3.35 5.19 -5.10
C PHE A 58 3.57 5.63 -3.64
N LEU A 59 4.78 5.44 -3.12
CA LEU A 59 5.12 5.83 -1.76
C LEU A 59 5.03 7.33 -1.53
N ASP A 60 5.47 8.15 -2.49
CA ASP A 60 5.33 9.61 -2.39
C ASP A 60 3.84 10.01 -2.26
N GLN A 61 2.98 9.45 -3.11
CA GLN A 61 1.53 9.69 -3.06
C GLN A 61 0.91 9.18 -1.74
N LEU A 62 1.36 8.02 -1.26
CA LEU A 62 0.92 7.42 -0.01
C LEU A 62 1.31 8.29 1.19
N MET A 63 2.56 8.75 1.26
CA MET A 63 3.04 9.60 2.35
C MET A 63 2.35 10.97 2.34
N GLN A 64 1.99 11.47 1.17
CA GLN A 64 1.24 12.73 1.04
C GLN A 64 -0.25 12.61 1.37
N GLN A 65 -0.79 11.39 1.60
CA GLN A 65 -2.24 11.15 1.71
C GLN A 65 -3.01 11.66 0.48
N ASP A 66 -2.43 11.54 -0.71
CA ASP A 66 -3.06 12.01 -1.95
C ASP A 66 -4.16 11.03 -2.39
N LYS A 67 -5.33 11.15 -1.76
CA LYS A 67 -6.48 10.26 -1.96
C LYS A 67 -6.84 10.12 -3.45
N ASP A 68 -6.85 11.22 -4.19
CA ASP A 68 -7.29 11.18 -5.58
C ASP A 68 -6.33 10.35 -6.44
N LYS A 69 -5.01 10.49 -6.24
CA LYS A 69 -4.02 9.65 -6.93
C LYS A 69 -4.01 8.21 -6.44
N LEU A 70 -4.14 7.97 -5.13
CA LEU A 70 -4.20 6.62 -4.57
C LEU A 70 -5.42 5.84 -5.07
N LEU A 71 -6.51 6.53 -5.40
CA LEU A 71 -7.72 5.93 -5.95
C LEU A 71 -7.74 5.84 -7.48
N SER A 72 -6.77 6.45 -8.17
CA SER A 72 -6.70 6.45 -9.65
C SER A 72 -5.91 5.30 -10.25
N TYR A 73 -5.27 4.45 -9.44
CA TYR A 73 -4.55 3.27 -9.95
C TYR A 73 -5.50 2.29 -10.66
N ILE A 74 -5.11 1.86 -11.85
CA ILE A 74 -5.84 0.89 -12.68
C ILE A 74 -5.18 -0.49 -12.55
N ASP A 75 -5.97 -1.54 -12.33
CA ASP A 75 -5.44 -2.87 -12.02
C ASP A 75 -4.54 -3.44 -13.13
N GLU A 76 -4.90 -3.22 -14.40
CA GLU A 76 -4.09 -3.64 -15.54
C GLU A 76 -2.72 -2.93 -15.57
N GLU A 77 -2.68 -1.65 -15.20
CA GLU A 77 -1.44 -0.86 -15.15
C GLU A 77 -0.57 -1.27 -13.95
N VAL A 78 -1.19 -1.51 -12.78
CA VAL A 78 -0.51 -2.04 -11.60
C VAL A 78 0.11 -3.40 -11.93
N TYR A 79 -0.62 -4.29 -12.59
CA TYR A 79 -0.10 -5.59 -12.99
C TYR A 79 1.11 -5.47 -13.93
N ALA A 80 1.01 -4.60 -14.95
CA ALA A 80 2.07 -4.40 -15.91
C ALA A 80 3.33 -3.76 -15.29
N GLN A 81 3.15 -2.80 -14.37
CA GLN A 81 4.25 -1.98 -13.86
C GLN A 81 4.80 -2.45 -12.52
N ALA A 82 4.01 -3.13 -11.68
CA ALA A 82 4.37 -3.56 -10.33
C ALA A 82 4.16 -5.07 -10.09
N GLY A 83 3.63 -5.79 -11.08
CA GLY A 83 3.38 -7.22 -11.00
C GLY A 83 2.15 -7.55 -10.16
N GLN A 84 1.83 -8.84 -10.10
CA GLN A 84 0.71 -9.32 -9.28
C GLN A 84 0.89 -9.04 -7.79
N GLY A 85 2.13 -8.89 -7.32
CA GLY A 85 2.44 -8.46 -5.97
C GLY A 85 2.09 -7.00 -5.69
N GLY A 86 2.13 -6.15 -6.73
CA GLY A 86 1.75 -4.74 -6.63
C GLY A 86 0.29 -4.52 -6.22
N PHE A 87 -0.59 -5.51 -6.33
CA PHE A 87 -1.97 -5.40 -5.86
C PHE A 87 -2.10 -5.28 -4.34
N GLU A 88 -1.04 -5.63 -3.61
CA GLU A 88 -0.99 -5.54 -2.15
C GLU A 88 -1.00 -4.09 -1.65
N ILE A 89 -0.78 -3.08 -2.51
CA ILE A 89 -0.93 -1.65 -2.14
C ILE A 89 -2.26 -1.33 -1.45
N ARG A 90 -3.30 -2.14 -1.68
CA ARG A 90 -4.61 -2.01 -1.04
C ARG A 90 -4.53 -2.04 0.48
N THR A 91 -3.68 -2.88 1.06
CA THR A 91 -3.54 -2.94 2.54
C THR A 91 -2.90 -1.64 3.06
N LEU A 92 -1.93 -1.10 2.34
CA LEU A 92 -1.24 0.15 2.66
C LEU A 92 -2.19 1.34 2.52
N ILE A 93 -3.00 1.37 1.46
CA ILE A 93 -4.04 2.39 1.24
C ILE A 93 -5.10 2.33 2.34
N ALA A 94 -5.55 1.15 2.76
CA ALA A 94 -6.50 1.03 3.87
C ALA A 94 -5.93 1.55 5.19
N ALA A 95 -4.65 1.25 5.49
CA ALA A 95 -3.97 1.76 6.67
C ALA A 95 -3.80 3.29 6.62
N ALA A 96 -3.42 3.83 5.46
CA ALA A 96 -3.33 5.28 5.24
C ALA A 96 -4.71 5.96 5.43
N ALA A 97 -5.76 5.43 4.81
CA ALA A 97 -7.12 5.96 4.94
C ALA A 97 -7.62 5.93 6.39
N ALA A 98 -7.20 4.93 7.20
CA ALA A 98 -7.51 4.90 8.62
C ALA A 98 -6.74 5.97 9.42
N ALA A 99 -5.47 6.20 9.09
CA ALA A 99 -4.64 7.20 9.77
C ALA A 99 -5.08 8.64 9.47
N LYS A 100 -5.47 8.93 8.22
CA LYS A 100 -5.87 10.25 7.68
C LYS A 100 -4.80 11.36 7.76
N GLY A 101 -3.65 11.12 8.41
CA GLY A 101 -2.52 12.04 8.49
C GLY A 101 -1.37 11.65 7.56
N LYS A 102 -0.44 12.58 7.39
CA LYS A 102 0.75 12.39 6.53
C LYS A 102 1.58 11.19 6.98
N GLY A 103 2.19 10.55 6.01
CA GLY A 103 3.15 9.49 6.22
C GLY A 103 4.59 10.01 6.36
N ASP A 104 5.37 9.26 7.12
CA ASP A 104 6.81 9.37 7.28
C ASP A 104 7.45 8.06 6.83
N LEU A 105 8.13 8.10 5.67
CA LEU A 105 8.80 6.94 5.09
C LEU A 105 10.10 6.68 5.85
N GLN A 106 10.07 5.70 6.76
CA GLN A 106 11.23 5.34 7.59
C GLN A 106 12.28 4.57 6.78
N PHE A 107 11.83 3.73 5.86
CA PHE A 107 12.72 2.86 5.08
C PHE A 107 12.08 2.43 3.77
N TYR A 108 12.89 2.40 2.72
CA TYR A 108 12.56 1.73 1.46
C TYR A 108 13.84 1.14 0.85
N THR A 109 13.76 -0.07 0.29
CA THR A 109 14.83 -0.64 -0.53
C THR A 109 14.28 -1.59 -1.60
N ALA A 110 14.91 -1.54 -2.78
CA ALA A 110 14.78 -2.54 -3.83
C ALA A 110 15.99 -3.49 -3.88
N GLU A 111 16.96 -3.32 -2.98
CA GLU A 111 18.29 -3.96 -3.03
C GLU A 111 18.40 -5.15 -2.06
N LEU A 112 17.29 -5.85 -1.81
CA LEU A 112 17.30 -7.08 -1.01
C LEU A 112 16.90 -8.29 -1.87
N PRO A 113 17.85 -8.89 -2.62
CA PRO A 113 17.56 -9.95 -3.58
C PRO A 113 16.85 -11.17 -2.98
N ILE A 114 17.11 -11.49 -1.72
CA ILE A 114 16.49 -12.63 -1.03
C ILE A 114 14.97 -12.47 -0.87
N PHE A 115 14.47 -11.23 -0.82
CA PHE A 115 13.04 -10.95 -0.69
C PHE A 115 12.34 -10.78 -2.04
N ALA A 116 13.08 -10.43 -3.11
CA ALA A 116 12.54 -10.27 -4.46
C ALA A 116 11.32 -9.30 -4.53
N VAL A 117 11.30 -8.29 -3.68
CA VAL A 117 10.23 -7.29 -3.53
C VAL A 117 10.77 -5.96 -3.02
N GLY A 118 10.15 -4.85 -3.41
CA GLY A 118 10.41 -3.54 -2.80
C GLY A 118 9.95 -3.51 -1.33
N CYS A 119 10.89 -3.50 -0.38
CA CYS A 119 10.58 -3.52 1.05
C CYS A 119 10.39 -2.11 1.60
N THR A 120 9.30 -1.89 2.35
CA THR A 120 8.97 -0.58 2.92
C THR A 120 8.66 -0.66 4.41
N VAL A 121 9.08 0.37 5.15
CA VAL A 121 8.55 0.69 6.48
C VAL A 121 8.16 2.15 6.49
N ALA A 122 6.91 2.43 6.88
CA ALA A 122 6.40 3.78 7.02
C ALA A 122 5.55 3.89 8.29
N ARG A 123 5.47 5.11 8.83
CA ARG A 123 4.56 5.47 9.90
C ARG A 123 3.62 6.56 9.41
N PHE A 124 2.40 6.62 9.90
CA PHE A 124 1.49 7.72 9.63
C PHE A 124 1.18 8.48 10.91
N ASP A 125 1.05 9.80 10.78
CA ASP A 125 0.40 10.61 11.78
C ASP A 125 -1.10 10.28 11.81
N ILE A 126 -1.67 10.29 13.01
CA ILE A 126 -3.11 10.12 13.19
C ILE A 126 -3.71 11.52 13.25
N SER A 127 -4.42 11.93 12.20
CA SER A 127 -5.15 13.20 12.24
C SER A 127 -6.48 13.01 12.96
N VAL A 128 -6.83 13.97 13.82
CA VAL A 128 -8.11 13.99 14.55
C VAL A 128 -9.23 14.43 13.61
#